data_AF-A0A2N1W9P3-F1
#
_entry.id   AF-A0A2N1W9P3-F1
#
_cell.length_a   1.000
_cell.length_b   1.000
_cell.length_c   1.000
_cell.angle_alpha   90.00
_cell.angle_beta   90.00
_cell.angle_gamma   90.00
#
_symmetry.space_group_name_H-M   'P 1'
#
loop_
_entity.id
_entity.type
_entity.pdbx_description
1 polymer ?
#
loop_
_entity_poly.entity_id
_entity_poly.type
_entity_poly.pdbx_seq_one_letter_code
_entity_poly.pdbx_strand_id
1 'polypeptide(L)'
;MMDRRLTLISRALRLRCPNCGGGGIFRRWFEMAQDCPTCSFALASGNRVGANLLNLVAAELILMITIATIVIRSWPNPPWTFLQYAAPLLMLITPLALYPFSKAVFVALDLAMYPAGRADPLVHGTRDTQAD
;
A
#
# COMPACT_ATOMS: atom_id res chain seq x y z
N MET A 1 -11.24 11.25 -18.17
CA MET A 1 -11.35 9.90 -17.54
C MET A 1 -10.12 9.54 -16.69
N MET A 2 -8.90 10.04 -17.00
CA MET A 2 -7.69 9.88 -16.18
C MET A 2 -7.76 10.52 -14.77
N ASP A 3 -8.53 11.60 -14.59
CA ASP A 3 -8.50 12.39 -13.33
C ASP A 3 -9.01 11.64 -12.10
N ARG A 4 -9.97 10.73 -12.28
CA ARG A 4 -10.54 9.97 -11.15
C ARG A 4 -9.52 8.99 -10.58
N ARG A 5 -8.77 8.28 -11.44
CA ARG A 5 -7.76 7.29 -11.01
C ARG A 5 -6.59 7.95 -10.25
N LEU A 6 -6.10 9.08 -10.76
CA LEU A 6 -5.07 9.87 -10.08
C LEU A 6 -5.55 10.42 -8.72
N THR A 7 -6.82 10.81 -8.64
CA THR A 7 -7.42 11.26 -7.38
C THR A 7 -7.52 10.13 -6.35
N LEU A 8 -7.87 8.90 -6.78
CA LEU A 8 -7.90 7.72 -5.88
C LEU A 8 -6.50 7.41 -5.32
N ILE A 9 -5.48 7.38 -6.19
CA ILE A 9 -4.10 7.10 -5.78
C ILE A 9 -3.54 8.23 -4.89
N SER A 10 -3.82 9.49 -5.22
CA SER A 10 -3.41 10.64 -4.40
C SER A 10 -4.00 10.60 -2.99
N ARG A 11 -5.27 10.20 -2.86
CA ARG A 11 -5.91 9.99 -1.55
C ARG A 11 -5.28 8.85 -0.78
N ALA A 12 -4.97 7.74 -1.46
CA ALA A 12 -4.29 6.59 -0.86
C ALA A 12 -2.88 6.93 -0.36
N LEU A 13 -2.11 7.70 -1.14
CA LEU A 13 -0.78 8.20 -0.74
C LEU A 13 -0.85 9.14 0.48
N ARG A 14 -1.99 9.79 0.71
CA ARG A 14 -2.23 10.61 1.91
C ARG A 14 -2.82 9.84 3.09
N LEU A 15 -2.88 8.50 3.01
CA LEU A 15 -3.50 7.64 4.01
C LEU A 15 -4.95 8.07 4.30
N ARG A 16 -5.69 8.46 3.26
CA ARG A 16 -7.11 8.78 3.30
C ARG A 16 -7.92 7.74 2.56
N CYS A 17 -9.20 7.64 2.87
CA CYS A 17 -10.11 6.77 2.15
C CYS A 17 -10.11 7.13 0.65
N PRO A 18 -9.83 6.18 -0.27
CA PRO A 18 -9.83 6.48 -1.71
C PRO A 18 -11.24 6.85 -2.20
N ASN A 19 -12.29 6.22 -1.66
CA ASN A 19 -13.67 6.47 -2.05
C ASN A 19 -14.16 7.89 -1.65
N CYS A 20 -14.17 8.22 -0.35
CA CYS A 20 -14.73 9.48 0.15
C CYS A 20 -13.70 10.57 0.45
N GLY A 21 -12.41 10.24 0.60
CA GLY A 21 -11.38 11.20 1.04
C GLY A 21 -11.32 11.46 2.54
N GLY A 22 -12.12 10.76 3.35
CA GLY A 22 -12.10 10.85 4.81
C GLY A 22 -10.78 10.36 5.43
N GLY A 23 -10.37 11.00 6.53
CA GLY A 23 -9.19 10.62 7.31
C GLY A 23 -9.49 9.51 8.35
N GLY A 24 -8.45 9.07 9.07
CA GLY A 24 -8.61 8.13 10.19
C GLY A 24 -8.79 6.67 9.80
N ILE A 25 -8.41 6.28 8.58
CA ILE A 25 -8.45 4.88 8.13
C ILE A 25 -7.39 3.99 8.78
N PHE A 26 -6.32 4.58 9.33
CA PHE A 26 -5.31 3.90 10.13
C PHE A 26 -5.39 4.40 11.57
N ARG A 27 -5.65 3.50 12.51
CA ARG A 27 -5.63 3.78 13.96
C ARG A 27 -4.20 3.73 14.50
N ARG A 28 -3.38 2.84 13.95
CA ARG A 28 -1.94 2.73 14.18
C ARG A 28 -1.25 2.43 12.84
N TRP A 29 0.08 2.58 12.80
CA TRP A 29 0.88 2.36 11.58
C TRP A 29 0.67 0.98 10.94
N PHE A 30 0.41 -0.05 11.78
CA PHE A 30 0.15 -1.42 11.35
C PHE A 30 -1.32 -1.84 11.48
N GLU A 31 -2.18 -0.94 11.97
CA GLU A 31 -3.58 -1.24 12.29
C GLU A 31 -4.52 -0.38 11.43
N MET A 32 -5.02 -1.01 10.37
CA MET A 32 -5.99 -0.44 9.45
C MET A 32 -7.41 -0.78 9.91
N ALA A 33 -8.30 0.20 9.90
CA ALA A 33 -9.71 -0.02 10.20
C ALA A 33 -10.37 -0.93 9.14
N GLN A 34 -11.31 -1.78 9.58
CA GLN A 34 -12.07 -2.65 8.69
C GLN A 34 -13.00 -1.85 7.77
N ASP A 35 -13.66 -0.83 8.33
CA ASP A 35 -14.57 0.07 7.64
C ASP A 35 -14.13 1.52 7.79
N CYS A 36 -14.47 2.35 6.79
CA CYS A 36 -14.16 3.78 6.84
C CYS A 36 -15.08 4.47 7.85
N PRO A 37 -14.57 5.26 8.81
CA PRO A 37 -15.41 5.94 9.79
C PRO A 37 -16.33 7.02 9.18
N THR A 38 -16.05 7.47 7.96
CA THR A 38 -16.83 8.54 7.29
C THR A 38 -17.87 8.00 6.31
N CYS A 39 -17.55 6.96 5.54
CA CYS A 39 -18.42 6.44 4.49
C CYS A 39 -18.78 4.96 4.62
N SER A 40 -18.35 4.31 5.71
CA SER A 40 -18.59 2.88 5.98
C SER A 40 -18.14 1.92 4.87
N PHE A 41 -17.20 2.37 4.03
CA PHE A 41 -16.62 1.55 2.96
C PHE A 41 -15.67 0.50 3.57
N ALA A 42 -15.82 -0.76 3.15
CA ALA A 42 -14.97 -1.87 3.56
C ALA A 42 -13.55 -1.67 3.02
N LEU A 43 -12.62 -1.29 3.90
CA LEU A 43 -11.20 -1.10 3.60
C LEU A 43 -10.40 -2.41 3.71
N ALA A 44 -10.88 -3.33 4.53
CA ALA A 44 -10.21 -4.61 4.80
C ALA A 44 -10.61 -5.74 3.84
N SER A 45 -11.47 -5.47 2.85
CA SER A 45 -11.93 -6.48 1.88
C SER A 45 -10.91 -6.75 0.75
N GLY A 46 -9.82 -5.97 0.68
CA GLY A 46 -8.75 -6.19 -0.28
C GLY A 46 -7.86 -7.37 0.11
N ASN A 47 -7.64 -8.30 -0.81
CA ASN A 47 -6.76 -9.46 -0.66
C ASN A 47 -5.43 -9.09 0.02
N ARG A 48 -5.21 -9.56 1.26
CA ARG A 48 -4.00 -9.28 2.07
C ARG A 48 -2.72 -9.69 1.34
N VAL A 49 -2.80 -10.71 0.49
CA VAL A 49 -1.67 -11.19 -0.31
C VAL A 49 -1.23 -10.15 -1.34
N GLY A 50 -2.19 -9.52 -2.04
CA GLY A 50 -1.90 -8.51 -3.05
C GLY A 50 -1.27 -7.24 -2.46
N ALA A 51 -1.77 -6.78 -1.32
CA ALA A 51 -1.17 -5.65 -0.61
C ALA A 51 0.25 -5.94 -0.08
N ASN A 52 0.51 -7.17 0.37
CA ASN A 52 1.85 -7.57 0.80
C ASN A 52 2.81 -7.68 -0.39
N LEU A 53 2.35 -8.23 -1.52
CA LEU A 53 3.16 -8.31 -2.75
C LEU A 53 3.56 -6.93 -3.25
N LEU A 54 2.60 -5.98 -3.28
CA LEU A 54 2.88 -4.61 -3.68
C LEU A 54 3.91 -3.94 -2.74
N ASN A 55 3.89 -4.26 -1.45
CA ASN A 55 4.85 -3.74 -0.47
C ASN A 55 6.27 -4.27 -0.76
N LEU A 56 6.38 -5.57 -1.05
CA LEU A 56 7.65 -6.22 -1.37
C LEU A 56 8.24 -5.67 -2.67
N VAL A 57 7.43 -5.59 -3.74
CA VAL A 57 7.88 -5.03 -5.03
C VAL A 57 8.34 -3.58 -4.86
N ALA A 58 7.58 -2.75 -4.13
CA ALA A 58 7.97 -1.36 -3.88
C ALA A 58 9.28 -1.27 -3.07
N ALA A 59 9.44 -2.08 -2.04
CA ALA A 59 10.66 -2.12 -1.24
C ALA A 59 11.89 -2.57 -2.05
N GLU A 60 11.72 -3.58 -2.90
CA GLU A 60 12.78 -4.10 -3.77
C GLU A 60 13.22 -3.07 -4.81
N LEU A 61 12.26 -2.39 -5.46
CA LEU A 61 12.55 -1.32 -6.41
C LEU A 61 13.32 -0.16 -5.76
N ILE A 62 12.91 0.26 -4.56
CA ILE A 62 13.62 1.31 -3.81
C ILE A 62 15.06 0.89 -3.50
N LEU A 63 15.25 -0.35 -3.05
CA LEU A 63 16.58 -0.89 -2.77
C LEU A 63 17.45 -0.90 -4.03
N MET A 64 16.96 -1.47 -5.12
CA MET A 64 17.69 -1.56 -6.39
C MET A 64 18.08 -0.18 -6.91
N ILE A 65 17.14 0.77 -6.94
CA ILE A 65 17.40 2.15 -7.39
C ILE A 65 18.43 2.83 -6.49
N THR A 66 18.32 2.65 -5.17
CA THR A 66 19.23 3.26 -4.20
C THR A 66 20.66 2.73 -4.37
N ILE A 67 20.81 1.40 -4.42
CA ILE A 67 22.13 0.75 -4.60
C ILE A 67 22.73 1.15 -5.94
N ALA A 68 21.97 1.05 -7.04
CA ALA A 68 22.44 1.42 -8.37
C ALA A 68 22.90 2.88 -8.41
N THR A 69 22.13 3.79 -7.80
CA THR A 69 22.48 5.22 -7.73
C THR A 69 23.79 5.44 -6.98
N ILE A 70 23.98 4.77 -5.83
CA ILE A 70 25.22 4.90 -5.04
C ILE A 70 26.41 4.39 -5.84
N VAL A 71 26.30 3.20 -6.44
CA VAL A 71 27.40 2.57 -7.22
C VAL A 71 27.78 3.43 -8.42
N ILE A 72 26.80 3.92 -9.19
CA ILE A 72 27.05 4.77 -10.35
C ILE A 72 27.73 6.09 -9.94
N ARG A 73 27.29 6.70 -8.84
CA ARG A 73 27.84 7.98 -8.35
C ARG A 73 29.23 7.87 -7.75
N SER A 74 29.57 6.71 -7.19
CA SER A 74 30.85 6.47 -6.50
C SER A 74 31.86 5.70 -7.35
N TRP A 75 31.53 5.41 -8.61
CA TRP A 75 32.44 4.75 -9.54
C TRP A 75 33.71 5.59 -9.74
N PRO A 76 34.92 5.01 -9.72
CA PRO A 76 35.25 3.57 -9.75
C PRO A 76 35.45 2.90 -8.37
N ASN A 77 35.28 3.62 -7.26
CA ASN A 77 35.52 3.09 -5.91
C ASN A 77 34.24 3.11 -5.06
N PRO A 78 33.27 2.21 -5.30
CA PRO A 78 32.07 2.14 -4.48
C PRO A 78 32.36 1.80 -3.01
N PRO A 79 31.63 2.39 -2.06
CA PRO A 79 31.83 2.12 -0.64
C PRO A 79 31.16 0.80 -0.22
N TRP A 80 31.73 -0.34 -0.64
CA TRP A 80 31.15 -1.68 -0.44
C TRP A 80 30.83 -2.01 1.01
N THR A 81 31.69 -1.62 1.95
CA THR A 81 31.45 -1.81 3.39
C THR A 81 30.18 -1.10 3.86
N PHE A 82 29.94 0.12 3.38
CA PHE A 82 28.70 0.84 3.70
C PHE A 82 27.49 0.13 3.10
N LEU A 83 27.54 -0.26 1.82
CA LEU A 83 26.43 -0.97 1.17
C LEU A 83 26.09 -2.30 1.84
N GLN A 84 27.09 -3.04 2.30
CA GLN A 84 26.91 -4.33 2.96
C GLN A 84 26.03 -4.24 4.21
N TYR A 85 26.13 -3.16 4.98
CA TYR A 85 25.31 -2.93 6.17
C TYR A 85 24.03 -2.13 5.86
N ALA A 86 24.13 -1.15 4.96
CA ALA A 86 23.01 -0.28 4.61
C ALA A 86 21.91 -1.03 3.84
N ALA A 87 22.26 -1.95 2.93
CA ALA A 87 21.27 -2.65 2.10
C ALA A 87 20.33 -3.57 2.91
N PRO A 88 20.82 -4.46 3.81
CA PRO A 88 19.94 -5.25 4.66
C PRO A 88 19.08 -4.38 5.59
N LEU A 89 19.65 -3.31 6.14
CA LEU A 89 18.92 -2.38 7.00
C LEU A 89 17.79 -1.68 6.22
N LEU A 90 18.07 -1.24 4.99
CA LEU A 90 17.08 -0.63 4.12
C LEU A 90 15.99 -1.65 3.73
N MET A 91 16.35 -2.90 3.44
CA MET A 91 15.39 -3.97 3.18
C MET A 91 14.46 -4.26 4.36
N LEU A 92 14.92 -4.07 5.60
CA LEU A 92 14.10 -4.28 6.78
C LEU A 92 13.16 -3.08 7.04
N ILE A 93 13.71 -1.87 6.98
CA ILE A 93 12.98 -0.64 7.34
C ILE A 93 11.93 -0.28 6.27
N THR A 94 12.29 -0.41 4.99
CA THR A 94 11.44 0.03 3.87
C THR A 94 10.06 -0.63 3.86
N PRO A 95 9.90 -1.97 3.91
CA PRO A 95 8.58 -2.60 3.90
C PRO A 95 7.78 -2.29 5.17
N LEU A 96 8.42 -2.02 6.31
CA LEU A 96 7.73 -1.59 7.54
C LEU A 96 7.19 -0.17 7.40
N ALA A 97 7.97 0.73 6.80
CA ALA A 97 7.55 2.10 6.53
C ALA A 97 6.47 2.16 5.43
N LEU A 98 6.57 1.34 4.40
CA LEU A 98 5.63 1.29 3.27
C LEU A 98 4.37 0.47 3.53
N TYR A 99 4.32 -0.33 4.60
CA TYR A 99 3.16 -1.16 4.94
C TYR A 99 1.80 -0.44 4.83
N PRO A 100 1.57 0.73 5.48
CA PRO A 100 0.28 1.41 5.39
C PRO A 100 0.00 1.97 3.99
N PHE A 101 1.04 2.45 3.29
CA PHE A 101 0.91 2.96 1.93
C PHE A 101 0.55 1.86 0.95
N SER A 102 1.19 0.70 1.04
CA SER A 102 0.91 -0.43 0.16
C SER A 102 -0.53 -0.89 0.29
N LYS A 103 -1.06 -0.99 1.52
CA LYS A 103 -2.47 -1.31 1.74
C LYS A 103 -3.41 -0.25 1.17
N ALA A 104 -3.14 1.03 1.42
CA ALA A 104 -3.98 2.11 0.91
C ALA A 104 -4.00 2.15 -0.62
N VAL A 105 -2.83 1.98 -1.26
CA VAL A 105 -2.69 1.95 -2.72
C VAL A 105 -3.36 0.71 -3.30
N PHE A 106 -3.21 -0.46 -2.67
CA PHE A 106 -3.87 -1.67 -3.11
C PHE A 106 -5.40 -1.52 -3.11
N VAL A 107 -5.99 -0.98 -2.04
CA VAL A 107 -7.45 -0.70 -1.99
C VAL A 107 -7.89 0.29 -3.06
N ALA A 108 -7.06 1.30 -3.36
CA ALA A 108 -7.35 2.25 -4.44
C ALA A 108 -7.26 1.60 -5.83
N LEU A 109 -6.30 0.71 -6.05
CA LEU A 109 -6.15 -0.06 -7.28
C LEU A 109 -7.31 -1.05 -7.47
N ASP A 110 -7.67 -1.75 -6.40
CA ASP A 110 -8.80 -2.67 -6.38
C ASP A 110 -10.10 -1.95 -6.74
N LEU A 111 -10.37 -0.79 -6.12
CA LEU A 111 -11.52 0.06 -6.46
C LEU A 111 -11.47 0.63 -7.89
N ALA A 112 -10.27 0.84 -8.43
CA ALA A 112 -10.12 1.32 -9.81
C ALA A 112 -10.33 0.21 -10.85
N MET A 113 -10.00 -1.05 -10.52
CA MET A 113 -10.24 -2.23 -11.36
C MET A 113 -11.68 -2.74 -11.24
N TYR A 114 -12.21 -2.74 -10.02
CA TYR A 114 -13.55 -3.14 -9.65
C TYR A 114 -14.29 -1.96 -8.99
N PRO A 115 -14.80 -1.00 -9.78
CA PRO A 115 -15.66 0.05 -9.26
C PRO A 115 -16.87 -0.57 -8.56
N ALA A 116 -17.38 0.09 -7.53
CA ALA A 116 -18.42 -0.38 -6.59
C ALA A 116 -19.83 -0.72 -7.18
N GLY A 117 -19.92 -1.18 -8.43
CA GLY A 117 -21.12 -1.76 -9.06
C GLY A 117 -21.15 -3.29 -9.10
N ARG A 118 -20.09 -3.99 -8.65
CA ARG A 118 -20.09 -5.45 -8.42
C ARG A 118 -19.47 -5.74 -7.06
N ALA A 119 -20.29 -5.72 -6.01
CA ALA A 119 -19.94 -6.44 -4.80
C ALA A 119 -20.05 -7.93 -5.17
N ASP A 120 -18.91 -8.57 -5.45
CA ASP A 120 -18.88 -10.00 -5.72
C ASP A 120 -18.84 -10.74 -4.37
N PRO A 121 -19.92 -11.41 -3.93
CA PRO A 121 -19.99 -12.04 -2.61
C PRO A 121 -18.89 -13.09 -2.40
N LEU A 122 -18.38 -13.65 -3.50
CA LEU A 122 -17.32 -14.66 -3.53
C LEU A 122 -15.95 -14.11 -3.12
N VAL A 123 -15.69 -12.81 -3.35
CA VAL A 123 -14.40 -12.17 -3.01
C VAL A 123 -14.48 -11.43 -1.67
N HIS A 124 -15.63 -10.83 -1.35
CA HIS A 124 -15.80 -10.05 -0.14
C HIS A 124 -16.29 -10.84 1.08
N GLY A 125 -16.62 -12.12 0.88
CA GLY A 125 -17.36 -12.90 1.86
C GLY A 125 -18.75 -12.31 2.04
N THR A 126 -19.76 -13.16 2.18
CA THR A 126 -20.99 -12.68 2.79
C THR A 126 -20.61 -12.19 4.18
N ARG A 127 -20.88 -10.91 4.49
CA ARG A 127 -21.22 -10.60 5.87
C ARG A 127 -22.47 -11.43 6.10
N ASP A 128 -22.29 -12.63 6.65
CA ASP A 128 -23.37 -13.32 7.29
C ASP A 128 -23.85 -12.31 8.31
N THR A 129 -24.98 -11.68 8.00
CA THR A 129 -25.80 -10.98 8.97
C THR A 129 -25.86 -11.91 10.14
N GLN A 130 -25.16 -11.53 11.22
CA GLN A 130 -25.40 -12.06 12.54
C GLN A 130 -26.87 -11.72 12.83
N ALA A 131 -27.74 -12.60 12.34
CA ALA A 131 -28.94 -12.97 13.04
C ALA A 131 -28.46 -13.34 14.43
N ASP A 132 -28.80 -12.48 15.39
CA ASP A 132 -29.19 -12.77 16.77
C ASP A 132 -29.65 -11.44 17.40
#